data_AF-A0A2K9DIG6-F1
#
_entry.id   AF-A0A2K9DIG6-F1
#
_cell.length_a   1.000
_cell.length_b   1.000
_cell.length_c   1.000
_cell.angle_alpha   90.00
_cell.angle_beta   90.00
_cell.angle_gamma   90.00
#
_symmetry.space_group_name_H-M   'P 1'
#
loop_
_entity.id
_entity.type
_entity.pdbx_description
1 polymer ?
#
loop_
_entity_poly.entity_id
_entity_poly.type
_entity_poly.pdbx_seq_one_letter_code
_entity_poly.pdbx_strand_id
1 'polypeptide(L)'
;MIGTLCVLIGLLTGTDRHVPAPPRIALAAGVLGAALIIVMEYDTDVPQFTETLYLPLLLATTLGAAWVITTLVPGRTRLVLVVAVYLVFRVVLWVLLTTSGWLAPDLPVAVAGLFLLALPVPRWRWPVAALAVTTLQLLASGTGISSVPPTPVAWSAVGTTTVIIVSMIALTVRPGTRLRSGGAAAALTLLLVALAPPPPAQAHDPGQGTAYGTAQMTVTGDGTGQLTVTITGIRLTDDTDLTPSRLVARRTGEDLTAPLRAQPGTPPPGTFTGELALPSPGLWFVYAQFATGERTLEVWVPVDQQLTGPQSQQRNLYQPVTALTPSPGQIILGAVLLAVSTALTVAAAVTVARRRRVLPPATT
;
A
#
# COMPACT_ATOMS: atom_id res chain seq x y z
N MET A 1 -7.29 -10.87 -0.82
CA MET A 1 -6.32 -10.71 0.28
C MET A 1 -6.78 -11.40 1.58
N ILE A 2 -7.87 -10.97 2.25
CA ILE A 2 -8.29 -11.52 3.55
C ILE A 2 -8.55 -13.04 3.50
N GLY A 3 -9.14 -13.53 2.40
CA GLY A 3 -9.30 -14.97 2.15
C GLY A 3 -7.97 -15.73 2.16
N THR A 4 -6.96 -15.25 1.42
CA THR A 4 -5.61 -15.84 1.38
C THR A 4 -4.96 -15.87 2.77
N LEU A 5 -5.05 -14.76 3.52
CA LEU A 5 -4.56 -14.69 4.89
C LEU A 5 -5.23 -15.75 5.77
N CYS A 6 -6.56 -15.86 5.72
CA CYS A 6 -7.31 -16.85 6.51
C CYS A 6 -6.98 -18.29 6.13
N VAL A 7 -6.79 -18.58 4.83
CA VAL A 7 -6.36 -19.90 4.34
C VAL A 7 -4.98 -20.25 4.88
N LEU A 8 -4.01 -19.33 4.80
CA LEU A 8 -2.66 -19.56 5.31
C LEU A 8 -2.66 -19.76 6.83
N ILE A 9 -3.45 -18.98 7.57
CA ILE A 9 -3.64 -19.19 9.02
C ILE A 9 -4.27 -20.56 9.28
N GLY A 10 -5.30 -20.95 8.52
CA GLY A 10 -5.93 -22.26 8.60
C GLY A 10 -4.92 -23.40 8.41
N LEU A 11 -4.11 -23.35 7.35
CA LEU A 11 -3.04 -24.31 7.08
C LEU A 11 -2.00 -24.35 8.21
N LEU A 12 -1.62 -23.18 8.74
CA LEU A 12 -0.67 -23.09 9.85
C LEU A 12 -1.25 -23.59 11.18
N THR A 13 -2.56 -23.48 11.40
CA THR A 13 -3.24 -24.04 12.58
C THR A 13 -3.45 -25.56 12.50
N GLY A 14 -3.61 -26.07 11.28
CA GLY A 14 -3.82 -27.48 10.95
C GLY A 14 -2.53 -28.29 10.81
N THR A 15 -1.38 -27.64 10.64
CA THR A 15 -0.09 -28.33 10.55
C THR A 15 0.28 -28.96 11.90
N ASP A 16 0.51 -30.27 11.89
CA ASP A 16 0.93 -31.02 13.07
C ASP A 16 2.31 -30.54 13.56
N ARG A 17 2.56 -30.68 14.85
CA ARG A 17 3.85 -30.38 15.50
C ARG A 17 4.99 -31.23 14.94
N HIS A 18 4.65 -32.40 14.39
CA HIS A 18 5.57 -33.36 13.77
C HIS A 18 6.03 -32.93 12.37
N VAL A 19 5.37 -31.95 11.76
CA VAL A 19 5.83 -31.37 10.49
C VAL A 19 7.16 -30.64 10.73
N PRO A 20 8.18 -30.87 9.89
CA PRO A 20 9.47 -30.18 9.99
C PRO A 20 9.34 -28.66 10.04
N ALA A 21 10.33 -28.00 10.65
CA ALA A 21 10.32 -26.54 10.81
C ALA A 21 10.29 -25.74 9.49
N PRO A 22 11.00 -26.11 8.40
CA PRO A 22 11.04 -25.32 7.16
C PRO A 22 9.68 -24.99 6.53
N PRO A 23 8.76 -25.95 6.27
CA PRO A 23 7.45 -25.63 5.68
C PRO A 23 6.59 -24.74 6.59
N ARG A 24 6.73 -24.86 7.92
CA ARG A 24 6.03 -23.99 8.88
C ARG A 24 6.56 -22.56 8.84
N ILE A 25 7.87 -22.39 8.69
CA ILE A 25 8.52 -21.08 8.52
C ILE A 25 8.06 -20.45 7.20
N ALA A 26 8.03 -21.22 6.10
CA ALA A 26 7.56 -20.74 4.81
C ALA A 26 6.09 -20.30 4.85
N LEU A 27 5.20 -21.11 5.44
CA LEU A 27 3.79 -20.73 5.64
C LEU A 27 3.63 -19.48 6.50
N ALA A 28 4.41 -19.36 7.58
CA ALA A 28 4.40 -18.19 8.46
C ALA A 28 4.93 -16.92 7.75
N ALA A 29 5.95 -17.04 6.90
CA ALA A 29 6.41 -15.94 6.05
C ALA A 29 5.32 -15.55 5.03
N GLY A 30 4.57 -16.51 4.51
CA GLY A 30 3.38 -16.28 3.69
C GLY A 30 2.29 -15.51 4.45
N VAL A 31 2.02 -15.83 5.72
CA VAL A 31 1.07 -15.08 6.57
C VAL A 31 1.51 -13.62 6.71
N LEU A 32 2.80 -13.38 6.98
CA LEU A 32 3.36 -12.03 7.04
C LEU A 32 3.21 -11.28 5.71
N GLY A 33 3.56 -11.93 4.59
CA GLY A 33 3.41 -11.34 3.26
C GLY A 33 1.96 -11.04 2.90
N ALA A 34 1.02 -11.96 3.18
CA ALA A 34 -0.41 -11.76 2.90
C ALA A 34 -1.02 -10.63 3.75
N ALA A 35 -0.56 -10.45 4.99
CA ALA A 35 -0.97 -9.34 5.84
C ALA A 35 -0.46 -7.98 5.30
N LEU A 36 0.75 -7.94 4.76
CA LEU A 36 1.39 -6.73 4.24
C LEU A 36 0.89 -6.30 2.85
N ILE A 37 0.04 -7.10 2.19
CA ILE A 37 -0.62 -6.67 0.94
C ILE A 37 -1.43 -5.38 1.14
N ILE A 38 -1.98 -5.14 2.34
CA ILE A 38 -2.74 -3.91 2.66
C ILE A 38 -1.92 -2.64 2.45
N VAL A 39 -0.61 -2.71 2.74
CA VAL A 39 0.28 -1.55 2.63
C VAL A 39 1.05 -1.52 1.31
N MET A 40 0.84 -2.52 0.45
CA MET A 40 1.58 -2.66 -0.80
C MET A 40 1.40 -1.48 -1.74
N GLU A 41 0.21 -0.87 -1.79
CA GLU A 41 -0.07 0.30 -2.63
C GLU A 41 0.85 1.48 -2.30
N TYR A 42 1.11 1.69 -1.01
CA TYR A 42 2.06 2.69 -0.54
C TYR A 42 3.51 2.30 -0.88
N ASP A 43 3.87 1.02 -0.69
CA ASP A 43 5.20 0.51 -1.05
C ASP A 43 5.46 0.57 -2.56
N THR A 44 4.43 0.59 -3.41
CA THR A 44 4.54 0.77 -4.87
C THR A 44 4.49 2.22 -5.33
N ASP A 45 4.40 3.16 -4.38
CA ASP A 45 4.23 4.59 -4.64
C ASP A 45 2.95 4.94 -5.43
N VAL A 46 1.89 4.16 -5.20
CA VAL A 46 0.55 4.38 -5.78
C VAL A 46 -0.51 4.42 -4.66
N PRO A 47 -0.38 5.31 -3.66
CA PRO A 47 -1.32 5.34 -2.54
C PRO A 47 -2.71 5.82 -3.00
N GLN A 48 -3.73 4.96 -2.86
CA GLN A 48 -5.13 5.34 -3.11
C GLN A 48 -5.75 6.15 -1.95
N PHE A 49 -5.16 6.05 -0.76
CA PHE A 49 -5.57 6.75 0.45
C PHE A 49 -4.43 7.62 0.97
N THR A 50 -4.73 8.51 1.93
CA THR A 50 -3.71 9.37 2.54
C THR A 50 -2.55 8.57 3.13
N GLU A 51 -1.32 9.01 2.82
CA GLU A 51 -0.07 8.43 3.31
C GLU A 51 0.03 8.42 4.85
N THR A 52 -0.75 9.24 5.56
CA THR A 52 -0.82 9.23 7.03
C THR A 52 -1.37 7.92 7.61
N LEU A 53 -2.13 7.15 6.82
CA LEU A 53 -2.64 5.83 7.19
C LEU A 53 -1.62 4.71 7.01
N TYR A 54 -0.48 4.95 6.35
CA TYR A 54 0.52 3.93 6.09
C TYR A 54 1.06 3.28 7.37
N LEU A 55 1.63 4.08 8.29
CA LEU A 55 2.27 3.56 9.51
C LEU A 55 1.29 2.80 10.44
N PRO A 56 0.04 3.27 10.69
CA PRO A 56 -0.92 2.54 11.50
C PRO A 56 -1.30 1.20 10.87
N LEU A 57 -1.49 1.16 9.54
CA LEU A 57 -1.77 -0.08 8.81
C LEU A 57 -0.56 -1.02 8.84
N LEU A 58 0.64 -0.51 8.66
CA LEU A 58 1.89 -1.28 8.75
C LEU A 58 2.04 -1.91 10.14
N LEU A 59 1.81 -1.14 11.22
CA LEU A 59 1.92 -1.66 12.58
C LEU A 59 0.80 -2.67 12.90
N ALA A 60 -0.43 -2.40 12.51
CA ALA A 60 -1.55 -3.32 12.73
C ALA A 60 -1.31 -4.67 12.03
N THR A 61 -0.85 -4.65 10.78
CA THR A 61 -0.61 -5.85 9.98
C THR A 61 0.63 -6.62 10.45
N THR A 62 1.77 -5.94 10.67
CA THR A 62 3.01 -6.59 11.13
C THR A 62 2.88 -7.19 12.53
N LEU A 63 2.32 -6.44 13.50
CA LEU A 63 2.15 -6.92 14.87
C LEU A 63 1.07 -7.99 14.95
N GLY A 64 -0.03 -7.85 14.18
CA GLY A 64 -1.07 -8.87 14.06
C GLY A 64 -0.53 -10.18 13.50
N ALA A 65 0.23 -10.12 12.40
CA ALA A 65 0.89 -11.29 11.81
C ALA A 65 1.89 -11.91 12.80
N ALA A 66 2.73 -11.10 13.45
CA ALA A 66 3.69 -11.57 14.44
C ALA A 66 2.99 -12.26 15.62
N TRP A 67 1.82 -11.79 16.05
CA TRP A 67 1.04 -12.43 17.12
C TRP A 67 0.56 -13.82 16.70
N VAL A 68 0.07 -13.97 15.46
CA VAL A 68 -0.29 -15.27 14.90
C VAL A 68 0.93 -16.18 14.83
N ILE A 69 2.03 -15.70 14.26
CA ILE A 69 3.27 -16.49 14.06
C ILE A 69 3.84 -16.95 15.39
N THR A 70 3.99 -16.06 16.37
CA THR A 70 4.53 -16.41 17.70
C THR A 70 3.62 -17.34 18.49
N THR A 71 2.33 -17.41 18.16
CA THR A 71 1.39 -18.34 18.77
C THR A 71 1.42 -19.72 18.12
N LEU A 72 1.59 -19.79 16.80
CA LEU A 72 1.49 -21.02 16.02
C LEU A 72 2.84 -21.68 15.70
N VAL A 73 3.94 -20.92 15.69
CA VAL A 73 5.29 -21.40 15.39
C VAL A 73 6.14 -21.29 16.65
N PRO A 74 6.36 -22.42 17.38
CA PRO A 74 7.09 -22.38 18.65
C PRO A 74 8.57 -22.10 18.40
N GLY A 75 9.20 -21.33 19.28
CA GLY A 75 10.64 -21.01 19.23
C GLY A 75 10.92 -19.56 18.84
N ARG A 76 11.65 -18.83 19.70
CA ARG A 76 11.92 -17.38 19.52
C ARG A 76 12.77 -17.09 18.28
N THR A 77 13.73 -17.96 18.00
CA THR A 77 14.58 -17.88 16.80
C THR A 77 13.80 -18.10 15.51
N ARG A 78 12.66 -18.80 15.55
CA ARG A 78 11.85 -19.06 14.35
C ARG A 78 11.14 -17.83 13.84
N LEU A 79 10.80 -16.87 14.70
CA LEU A 79 10.26 -15.58 14.25
C LEU A 79 11.32 -14.80 13.44
N VAL A 80 12.57 -14.82 13.89
CA VAL A 80 13.69 -14.20 13.16
C VAL A 80 13.83 -14.84 11.79
N LEU A 81 13.79 -16.18 11.71
CA LEU A 81 13.83 -16.89 10.43
C LEU A 81 12.63 -16.54 9.52
N VAL A 82 11.42 -16.44 10.07
CA VAL A 82 10.23 -16.04 9.30
C VAL A 82 10.39 -14.65 8.69
N VAL A 83 10.80 -13.67 9.51
CA VAL A 83 11.03 -12.30 9.04
C VAL A 83 12.17 -12.26 8.02
N ALA A 84 13.26 -13.00 8.25
CA ALA A 84 14.39 -13.09 7.32
C ALA A 84 13.98 -13.72 5.97
N VAL A 85 13.22 -14.82 5.98
CA VAL A 85 12.70 -15.46 4.76
C VAL A 85 11.80 -14.49 3.98
N TYR A 86 10.92 -13.76 4.67
CA TYR A 86 10.09 -12.74 4.04
C TYR A 86 10.92 -11.62 3.40
N LEU A 87 11.92 -11.09 4.12
CA LEU A 87 12.79 -10.03 3.59
C LEU A 87 13.62 -10.52 2.40
N VAL A 88 14.19 -11.73 2.45
CA VAL A 88 14.93 -12.33 1.33
C VAL A 88 14.02 -12.50 0.12
N PHE A 89 12.80 -12.99 0.31
CA PHE A 89 11.82 -13.09 -0.77
C PHE A 89 11.53 -11.72 -1.39
N ARG A 90 11.37 -10.67 -0.58
CA ARG A 90 11.14 -9.30 -1.05
C ARG A 90 12.32 -8.74 -1.83
N VAL A 91 13.55 -9.00 -1.38
CA VAL A 91 14.77 -8.62 -2.13
C VAL A 91 14.81 -9.33 -3.48
N VAL A 92 14.55 -10.63 -3.53
CA VAL A 92 14.51 -11.39 -4.80
C VAL A 92 13.45 -10.82 -5.74
N LEU A 93 12.24 -10.57 -5.24
CA LEU A 93 11.15 -9.98 -6.03
C LEU A 93 11.53 -8.59 -6.55
N TRP A 94 12.10 -7.74 -5.70
CA TRP A 94 12.54 -6.40 -6.07
C TRP A 94 13.60 -6.44 -7.18
N VAL A 95 14.62 -7.30 -7.05
CA VAL A 95 15.65 -7.48 -8.09
C VAL A 95 15.04 -7.96 -9.40
N LEU A 96 14.15 -8.97 -9.38
CA LEU A 96 13.52 -9.50 -10.58
C LEU A 96 12.65 -8.46 -11.30
N LEU A 97 11.86 -7.68 -10.56
CA LEU A 97 11.00 -6.65 -11.13
C LEU A 97 11.83 -5.49 -11.70
N THR A 98 12.76 -4.94 -10.92
CA THR A 98 13.62 -3.82 -11.36
C THR A 98 14.46 -4.17 -12.59
N THR A 99 15.11 -5.33 -12.61
CA THR A 99 15.91 -5.80 -13.76
C THR A 99 15.06 -6.10 -15.00
N SER A 100 13.77 -6.39 -14.82
CA SER A 100 12.82 -6.58 -15.91
C SER A 100 12.17 -5.26 -16.37
N GLY A 101 12.58 -4.11 -15.83
CA GLY A 101 12.04 -2.78 -16.15
C GLY A 101 10.66 -2.50 -15.56
N TRP A 102 10.21 -3.31 -14.59
CA TRP A 102 8.95 -3.10 -13.88
C TRP A 102 9.16 -2.28 -12.61
N LEU A 103 8.13 -1.52 -12.23
CA LEU A 103 8.06 -0.87 -10.91
C LEU A 103 8.05 -1.96 -9.83
N ALA A 104 9.01 -1.89 -8.92
CA ALA A 104 9.14 -2.82 -7.82
C ALA A 104 8.64 -2.16 -6.52
N PRO A 105 7.83 -2.86 -5.71
CA PRO A 105 7.48 -2.37 -4.38
C PRO A 105 8.73 -2.19 -3.51
N ASP A 106 8.73 -1.18 -2.65
CA ASP A 106 9.81 -0.89 -1.69
C ASP A 106 10.20 -2.10 -0.86
N LEU A 107 11.47 -2.13 -0.43
CA LEU A 107 11.93 -3.11 0.53
C LEU A 107 11.34 -2.78 1.91
N PRO A 108 10.58 -3.70 2.55
CA PRO A 108 9.87 -3.43 3.79
C PRO A 108 10.81 -3.55 4.99
N VAL A 109 11.86 -2.72 5.03
CA VAL A 109 12.93 -2.75 6.04
C VAL A 109 12.41 -2.53 7.46
N ALA A 110 11.29 -1.81 7.61
CA ALA A 110 10.62 -1.60 8.89
C ALA A 110 10.21 -2.91 9.58
N VAL A 111 9.90 -3.97 8.81
CA VAL A 111 9.52 -5.28 9.33
C VAL A 111 10.66 -5.93 10.13
N ALA A 112 11.92 -5.53 9.91
CA ALA A 112 13.05 -5.98 10.73
C ALA A 112 12.92 -5.59 12.22
N GLY A 113 12.12 -4.58 12.56
CA GLY A 113 11.80 -4.23 13.95
C GLY A 113 11.15 -5.39 14.73
N LEU A 114 10.50 -6.33 14.02
CA LEU A 114 9.94 -7.55 14.62
C LEU A 114 11.00 -8.51 15.17
N PHE A 115 12.28 -8.39 14.79
CA PHE A 115 13.35 -9.19 15.38
C PHE A 115 13.42 -9.01 16.91
N LEU A 116 13.03 -7.85 17.42
CA LEU A 116 13.03 -7.57 18.86
C LEU A 116 12.01 -8.41 19.65
N LEU A 117 11.03 -9.03 18.98
CA LEU A 117 10.11 -9.98 19.63
C LEU A 117 10.80 -11.28 20.06
N ALA A 118 11.98 -11.59 19.50
CA ALA A 118 12.79 -12.73 19.92
C ALA A 118 13.58 -12.47 21.22
N LEU A 119 13.68 -11.21 21.66
CA LEU A 119 14.41 -10.85 22.88
C LEU A 119 13.76 -11.46 24.14
N PRO A 120 14.57 -11.80 25.17
CA PRO A 120 14.09 -12.40 26.42
C PRO A 120 13.44 -11.37 27.38
N VAL A 121 12.76 -10.34 26.87
CA VAL A 121 12.08 -9.28 27.67
C VAL A 121 10.56 -9.38 27.53
N PRO A 122 9.89 -10.29 28.29
CA PRO A 122 8.54 -10.74 27.99
C PRO A 122 7.45 -9.66 28.11
N ARG A 123 7.63 -8.67 29.00
CA ARG A 123 6.63 -7.59 29.23
C ARG A 123 6.68 -6.49 28.18
N TRP A 124 7.86 -6.22 27.63
CA TRP A 124 8.12 -5.04 26.80
C TRP A 124 8.35 -5.34 25.32
N ARG A 125 8.54 -6.62 24.96
CA ARG A 125 8.86 -7.02 23.58
C ARG A 125 7.89 -6.47 22.52
N TRP A 126 6.60 -6.38 22.82
CA TRP A 126 5.59 -5.90 21.86
C TRP A 126 5.67 -4.39 21.63
N PRO A 127 5.62 -3.53 22.68
CA PRO A 127 5.90 -2.11 22.52
C PRO A 127 7.25 -1.80 21.91
N VAL A 128 8.31 -2.52 22.31
CA VAL A 128 9.66 -2.32 21.80
C VAL A 128 9.75 -2.67 20.30
N ALA A 129 9.12 -3.76 19.88
CA ALA A 129 9.04 -4.10 18.46
C ALA A 129 8.23 -3.07 17.67
N ALA A 130 7.11 -2.58 18.21
CA ALA A 130 6.29 -1.55 17.57
C ALA A 130 7.07 -0.23 17.40
N LEU A 131 7.81 0.18 18.44
CA LEU A 131 8.70 1.34 18.37
C LEU A 131 9.80 1.13 17.33
N ALA A 132 10.43 -0.05 17.29
CA ALA A 132 11.48 -0.34 16.31
C ALA A 132 10.96 -0.34 14.87
N VAL A 133 9.78 -0.92 14.61
CA VAL A 133 9.13 -0.83 13.29
C VAL A 133 8.87 0.63 12.93
N THR A 134 8.36 1.43 13.86
CA THR A 134 8.10 2.87 13.67
C THR A 134 9.38 3.64 13.36
N THR A 135 10.44 3.43 14.14
CA THR A 135 11.74 4.09 13.97
C THR A 135 12.38 3.70 12.64
N LEU A 136 12.40 2.41 12.30
CA LEU A 136 12.94 1.95 11.03
C LEU A 136 12.16 2.49 9.85
N GLN A 137 10.83 2.62 9.96
CA GLN A 137 10.03 3.23 8.90
C GLN A 137 10.34 4.72 8.73
N LEU A 138 10.45 5.47 9.82
CA LEU A 138 10.85 6.89 9.76
C LEU A 138 12.23 7.06 9.11
N LEU A 139 13.18 6.18 9.44
CA LEU A 139 14.49 6.17 8.81
C LEU A 139 14.41 5.82 7.33
N ALA A 140 13.61 4.82 6.95
CA ALA A 140 13.43 4.43 5.56
C ALA A 140 12.84 5.58 4.72
N SER A 141 11.80 6.25 5.24
CA SER A 141 11.19 7.43 4.60
C SER A 141 12.15 8.62 4.54
N GLY A 142 12.94 8.85 5.60
CA GLY A 142 13.91 9.96 5.63
C GLY A 142 15.15 9.75 4.75
N THR A 143 15.46 8.50 4.41
CA THR A 143 16.61 8.13 3.56
C THR A 143 16.23 7.83 2.10
N GLY A 144 14.94 7.84 1.78
CA GLY A 144 14.44 7.52 0.43
C GLY A 144 14.43 6.02 0.10
N ILE A 145 14.60 5.13 1.09
CA ILE A 145 14.41 3.68 0.92
C ILE A 145 12.92 3.34 0.79
N SER A 146 12.07 4.15 1.42
CA SER A 146 10.61 4.07 1.33
C SER A 146 10.11 5.23 0.49
N SER A 147 9.24 4.92 -0.46
CA SER A 147 8.49 5.85 -1.32
C SER A 147 7.48 6.69 -0.53
N VAL A 148 7.06 6.20 0.65
CA VAL A 148 6.22 7.00 1.57
C VAL A 148 7.03 8.17 2.18
N PRO A 149 6.59 9.43 2.02
CA PRO A 149 7.33 10.60 2.51
C PRO A 149 7.47 10.64 4.04
N PRO A 150 8.53 11.27 4.59
CA PRO A 150 8.79 11.28 6.03
C PRO A 150 7.77 12.11 6.82
N THR A 151 7.21 13.17 6.24
CA THR A 151 6.30 14.08 6.95
C THR A 151 4.97 13.40 7.35
N PRO A 152 4.22 12.73 6.45
CA PRO A 152 3.04 11.94 6.83
C PRO A 152 3.34 10.85 7.86
N VAL A 153 4.48 10.16 7.72
CA VAL A 153 4.90 9.11 8.65
C VAL A 153 5.20 9.70 10.03
N ALA A 154 5.86 10.86 10.12
CA ALA A 154 6.16 11.54 11.38
C ALA A 154 4.88 11.94 12.13
N TRP A 155 3.89 12.50 11.44
CA TRP A 155 2.59 12.82 12.03
C TRP A 155 1.92 11.57 12.61
N SER A 156 1.91 10.49 11.83
CA SER A 156 1.31 9.22 12.25
C SER A 156 2.10 8.54 13.38
N ALA A 157 3.43 8.74 13.40
CA ALA A 157 4.31 8.21 14.43
C ALA A 157 4.06 8.87 15.77
N VAL A 158 3.75 10.17 15.83
CA VAL A 158 3.38 10.86 17.08
C VAL A 158 2.13 10.22 17.69
N GLY A 159 1.07 10.06 16.90
CA GLY A 159 -0.17 9.43 17.36
C GLY A 159 0.06 7.99 17.82
N THR A 160 0.74 7.20 16.99
CA THR A 160 0.96 5.77 17.27
C THR A 160 1.92 5.54 18.44
N THR A 161 3.01 6.31 18.54
CA THR A 161 3.94 6.27 19.68
C THR A 161 3.25 6.66 20.97
N THR A 162 2.36 7.66 20.93
CA THR A 162 1.55 8.05 22.09
C THR A 162 0.68 6.89 22.55
N VAL A 163 -0.02 6.20 21.63
CA VAL A 163 -0.82 5.01 21.95
C VAL A 163 0.05 3.88 22.51
N ILE A 164 1.24 3.65 21.96
CA ILE A 164 2.20 2.65 22.46
C ILE A 164 2.65 3.00 23.88
N ILE A 165 3.05 4.24 24.16
CA ILE A 165 3.49 4.72 25.48
C ILE A 165 2.35 4.63 26.49
N VAL A 166 1.14 5.07 26.14
CA VAL A 166 -0.04 4.95 27.00
C VAL A 166 -0.35 3.49 27.30
N SER A 167 -0.25 2.60 26.30
CA SER A 167 -0.41 1.15 26.48
C SER A 167 0.69 0.57 27.39
N MET A 168 1.93 1.02 27.24
CA MET A 168 3.07 0.66 28.10
C MET A 168 2.82 1.04 29.56
N ILE A 169 2.36 2.27 29.80
CA ILE A 169 2.00 2.76 31.14
C ILE A 169 0.80 1.97 31.69
N ALA A 170 -0.24 1.71 30.88
CA ALA A 170 -1.39 0.92 31.30
C ALA A 170 -1.01 -0.52 31.70
N LEU A 171 -0.03 -1.13 31.02
CA LEU A 171 0.45 -2.49 31.31
C LEU A 171 1.25 -2.59 32.61
N THR A 172 1.87 -1.48 33.08
CA THR A 172 2.54 -1.42 34.38
C THR A 172 1.58 -1.12 35.53
N VAL A 173 0.39 -0.56 35.25
CA VAL A 173 -0.68 -0.36 36.24
C VAL A 173 -1.35 -1.70 36.61
N ARG A 174 -1.91 -1.77 37.83
CA ARG A 174 -2.41 -2.98 38.51
C ARG A 174 -3.28 -3.90 37.62
N PRO A 175 -3.24 -5.23 37.80
CA PRO A 175 -3.90 -6.21 36.93
C PRO A 175 -5.40 -5.98 36.68
N GLY A 176 -6.13 -5.43 37.66
CA GLY A 176 -7.59 -5.23 37.59
C GLY A 176 -8.05 -4.13 36.61
N THR A 177 -7.16 -3.25 36.14
CA THR A 177 -7.51 -2.17 35.20
C THR A 177 -7.08 -2.45 33.76
N ARG A 178 -6.42 -3.59 33.49
CA ARG A 178 -5.84 -3.95 32.18
C ARG A 178 -6.85 -4.12 31.05
N LEU A 179 -8.01 -4.71 31.34
CA LEU A 179 -9.09 -4.84 30.33
C LEU A 179 -9.73 -3.50 29.99
N ARG A 180 -9.91 -2.62 30.99
CA ARG A 180 -10.51 -1.29 30.81
C ARG A 180 -9.57 -0.35 30.05
N SER A 181 -8.27 -0.42 30.34
CA SER A 181 -7.25 0.38 29.66
C SER A 181 -6.93 -0.11 28.25
N GLY A 182 -6.90 -1.43 28.02
CA GLY A 182 -6.78 -1.99 26.66
C GLY A 182 -7.99 -1.69 25.77
N GLY A 183 -9.20 -1.78 26.33
CA GLY A 183 -10.42 -1.35 25.64
C GLY A 183 -10.44 0.15 25.36
N ALA A 184 -10.00 0.98 26.30
CA ALA A 184 -9.90 2.43 26.11
C ALA A 184 -8.84 2.82 25.07
N ALA A 185 -7.68 2.15 25.03
CA ALA A 185 -6.65 2.40 24.03
C ALA A 185 -7.12 1.98 22.62
N ALA A 186 -7.79 0.82 22.50
CA ALA A 186 -8.39 0.38 21.24
C ALA A 186 -9.52 1.33 20.80
N ALA A 187 -10.39 1.75 21.72
CA ALA A 187 -11.44 2.72 21.45
C ALA A 187 -10.88 4.10 21.06
N LEU A 188 -9.82 4.58 21.72
CA LEU A 188 -9.16 5.83 21.39
C LEU A 188 -8.48 5.74 20.01
N THR A 189 -7.87 4.60 19.67
CA THR A 189 -7.27 4.38 18.34
C THR A 189 -8.36 4.36 17.27
N LEU A 190 -9.46 3.63 17.50
CA LEU A 190 -10.62 3.62 16.60
C LEU A 190 -11.26 5.02 16.47
N LEU A 191 -11.34 5.77 17.56
CA LEU A 191 -11.86 7.14 17.57
C LEU A 191 -10.96 8.10 16.80
N LEU A 192 -9.64 8.01 16.98
CA LEU A 192 -8.66 8.82 16.24
C LEU A 192 -8.68 8.52 14.74
N VAL A 193 -8.85 7.25 14.37
CA VAL A 193 -9.03 6.83 12.97
C VAL A 193 -10.38 7.32 12.41
N ALA A 194 -11.45 7.27 13.20
CA ALA A 194 -12.79 7.72 12.78
C ALA A 194 -12.91 9.25 12.64
N LEU A 195 -12.14 10.02 13.43
CA LEU A 195 -12.15 11.49 13.41
C LEU A 195 -11.37 12.10 12.23
N ALA A 196 -10.58 11.30 11.52
CA ALA A 196 -9.86 11.72 10.32
C ALA A 196 -10.30 10.86 9.12
N PRO A 197 -11.56 10.99 8.65
CA PRO A 197 -12.00 10.25 7.48
C PRO A 197 -11.06 10.59 6.31
N PRO A 198 -10.44 9.59 5.65
CA PRO A 198 -9.60 9.88 4.50
C PRO A 198 -10.45 10.59 3.44
N PRO A 199 -9.90 11.58 2.73
CA PRO A 199 -10.58 12.14 1.57
C PRO A 199 -10.94 11.00 0.60
N PRO A 200 -12.04 11.13 -0.15
CA PRO A 200 -12.43 10.10 -1.12
C PRO A 200 -11.25 9.79 -2.05
N ALA A 201 -11.00 8.50 -2.32
CA ALA A 201 -10.07 8.11 -3.37
C ALA A 201 -10.62 8.65 -4.70
N GLN A 202 -10.01 9.70 -5.24
CA GLN A 202 -10.41 10.32 -6.51
C GLN A 202 -9.71 9.70 -7.73
N ALA A 203 -8.82 8.73 -7.51
CA ALA A 203 -8.15 8.02 -8.58
C ALA A 203 -8.97 6.78 -9.00
N HIS A 204 -9.50 6.77 -10.22
CA HIS A 204 -9.78 5.52 -10.92
C HIS A 204 -8.44 4.90 -11.35
N ASP A 205 -8.30 3.58 -11.27
CA ASP A 205 -7.03 2.94 -11.63
C ASP A 205 -6.67 3.28 -13.09
N PRO A 206 -5.43 3.70 -13.36
CA PRO A 206 -4.99 4.03 -14.71
C PRO A 206 -5.27 2.88 -15.69
N GLY A 207 -5.90 3.19 -16.83
CA GLY A 207 -6.21 2.20 -17.87
C GLY A 207 -7.52 1.43 -17.68
N GLN A 208 -8.34 1.78 -16.68
CA GLN A 208 -9.69 1.23 -16.56
C GLN A 208 -10.68 1.99 -17.46
N GLY A 209 -11.24 1.29 -18.43
CA GLY A 209 -12.26 1.81 -19.33
C GLY A 209 -12.26 1.15 -20.71
N THR A 210 -13.19 1.55 -21.55
CA THR A 210 -13.26 1.06 -22.94
C THR A 210 -12.16 1.71 -23.76
N ALA A 211 -11.31 0.90 -24.40
CA ALA A 211 -10.25 1.38 -25.29
C ALA A 211 -10.81 1.74 -26.67
N TYR A 212 -10.40 2.89 -27.21
CA TYR A 212 -10.79 3.42 -28.52
C TYR A 212 -9.59 3.67 -29.44
N GLY A 213 -8.41 3.18 -29.06
CA GLY A 213 -7.21 3.38 -29.83
C GLY A 213 -5.93 3.26 -29.01
N THR A 214 -4.83 3.72 -29.60
CA THR A 214 -3.53 3.84 -28.94
C THR A 214 -2.91 5.19 -29.23
N ALA A 215 -2.04 5.67 -28.34
CA ALA A 215 -1.22 6.84 -28.53
C ALA A 215 0.18 6.60 -27.95
N GLN A 216 1.19 7.20 -28.57
CA GLN A 216 2.52 7.31 -28.00
C GLN A 216 2.57 8.56 -27.14
N MET A 217 2.87 8.40 -25.86
CA MET A 217 3.08 9.53 -24.95
C MET A 217 4.54 9.57 -24.54
N THR A 218 5.20 10.68 -24.82
CA THR A 218 6.58 10.96 -24.43
C THR A 218 6.58 12.06 -23.40
N VAL A 219 7.15 11.80 -22.23
CA VAL A 219 7.35 12.78 -21.17
C VAL A 219 8.83 13.03 -21.04
N THR A 220 9.25 14.29 -21.12
CA THR A 220 10.65 14.70 -20.94
C THR A 220 10.73 15.52 -19.67
N GLY A 221 11.50 15.03 -18.69
CA GLY A 221 11.74 15.75 -17.45
C GLY A 221 13.11 16.41 -17.41
N ASP A 222 13.22 17.51 -16.67
CA ASP A 222 14.46 18.25 -16.45
C ASP A 222 15.16 17.90 -15.11
N GLY A 223 14.61 16.95 -14.35
CA GLY A 223 15.07 16.56 -13.03
C GLY A 223 14.65 17.50 -11.89
N THR A 224 13.97 18.62 -12.18
CA THR A 224 13.47 19.58 -11.17
C THR A 224 11.96 19.49 -10.95
N GLY A 225 11.29 18.60 -11.69
CA GLY A 225 9.84 18.43 -11.68
C GLY A 225 9.13 19.10 -12.84
N GLN A 226 9.85 19.80 -13.73
CA GLN A 226 9.24 20.34 -14.94
C GLN A 226 9.20 19.27 -16.02
N LEU A 227 7.99 19.03 -16.53
CA LEU A 227 7.72 18.02 -17.54
C LEU A 227 7.21 18.66 -18.82
N THR A 228 7.81 18.30 -19.93
CA THR A 228 7.24 18.51 -21.27
C THR A 228 6.63 17.20 -21.75
N VAL A 229 5.35 17.24 -22.09
CA VAL A 229 4.58 16.08 -22.54
C VAL A 229 4.27 16.23 -24.02
N THR A 230 4.55 15.21 -24.80
CA THR A 230 4.27 15.14 -26.24
C THR A 230 3.51 13.87 -26.57
N ILE A 231 2.39 14.00 -27.28
CA ILE A 231 1.54 12.89 -27.71
C ILE A 231 1.57 12.79 -29.23
N THR A 232 1.97 11.62 -29.74
CA THR A 232 2.12 11.30 -31.16
C THR A 232 1.60 9.90 -31.47
N GLY A 233 1.67 9.49 -32.74
CA GLY A 233 1.41 8.11 -33.13
C GLY A 233 0.00 7.63 -32.82
N ILE A 234 -0.96 8.56 -32.79
CA ILE A 234 -2.35 8.27 -32.40
C ILE A 234 -3.00 7.40 -33.48
N ARG A 235 -3.61 6.30 -33.04
CA ARG A 235 -4.39 5.39 -33.89
C ARG A 235 -5.73 5.15 -33.21
N LEU A 236 -6.81 5.66 -33.81
CA LEU A 236 -8.16 5.47 -33.32
C LEU A 236 -8.82 4.26 -34.00
N THR A 237 -9.73 3.61 -33.29
CA THR A 237 -10.57 2.54 -33.85
C THR A 237 -11.77 3.07 -34.62
N ASP A 238 -12.09 4.36 -34.47
CA ASP A 238 -13.16 5.07 -35.14
C ASP A 238 -12.65 6.39 -35.75
N ASP A 239 -13.37 6.94 -36.73
CA ASP A 239 -13.00 8.17 -37.45
C ASP A 239 -13.31 9.45 -36.65
N THR A 240 -13.03 9.45 -35.35
CA THR A 240 -13.42 10.55 -34.47
C THR A 240 -12.32 11.58 -34.35
N ASP A 241 -12.67 12.87 -34.47
CA ASP A 241 -11.72 13.96 -34.25
C ASP A 241 -11.40 14.12 -32.76
N LEU A 242 -10.10 14.27 -32.45
CA LEU A 242 -9.60 14.56 -31.11
C LEU A 242 -9.41 16.06 -30.92
N THR A 243 -10.09 16.61 -29.93
CA THR A 243 -9.83 17.98 -29.46
C THR A 243 -9.03 17.92 -28.15
N PRO A 244 -7.89 18.62 -28.04
CA PRO A 244 -7.10 18.58 -26.81
C PRO A 244 -7.86 19.30 -25.71
N SER A 245 -7.95 18.66 -24.53
CA SER A 245 -8.63 19.24 -23.37
C SER A 245 -7.62 19.77 -22.37
N ARG A 246 -6.85 18.88 -21.72
CA ARG A 246 -5.87 19.24 -20.70
C ARG A 246 -4.88 18.11 -20.43
N LEU A 247 -3.76 18.46 -19.81
CA LEU A 247 -2.94 17.54 -19.05
C LEU A 247 -3.46 17.48 -17.61
N VAL A 248 -3.43 16.29 -17.01
CA VAL A 248 -3.75 16.07 -15.59
C VAL A 248 -2.65 15.23 -14.97
N ALA A 249 -2.08 15.65 -13.85
CA ALA A 249 -1.21 14.83 -13.01
C ALA A 249 -1.97 14.44 -11.76
N ARG A 250 -1.93 13.16 -11.38
CA ARG A 250 -2.61 12.65 -10.19
C ARG A 250 -1.67 11.91 -9.25
N ARG A 251 -1.79 12.21 -7.96
CA ARG A 251 -1.11 11.50 -6.85
C ARG A 251 -1.86 11.74 -5.53
N THR A 252 -2.13 10.70 -4.74
CA THR A 252 -2.66 10.81 -3.36
C THR A 252 -3.92 11.70 -3.21
N GLY A 253 -4.80 11.72 -4.22
CA GLY A 253 -6.01 12.56 -4.22
C GLY A 253 -5.78 14.03 -4.62
N GLU A 254 -4.58 14.39 -5.04
CA GLU A 254 -4.26 15.68 -5.66
C GLU A 254 -4.33 15.57 -7.19
N ASP A 255 -5.03 16.51 -7.82
CA ASP A 255 -5.14 16.65 -9.27
C ASP A 255 -4.52 18.00 -9.70
N LEU A 256 -3.42 17.93 -10.45
CA LEU A 256 -2.77 19.09 -11.06
C LEU A 256 -3.17 19.16 -12.53
N THR A 257 -3.50 20.35 -13.02
CA THR A 257 -3.94 20.51 -14.41
C THR A 257 -3.09 21.52 -15.16
N ALA A 258 -2.86 21.25 -16.44
CA ALA A 258 -2.19 22.18 -17.34
C ALA A 258 -2.79 22.14 -18.75
N PRO A 259 -2.63 23.20 -19.56
CA PRO A 259 -3.13 23.23 -20.93
C PRO A 259 -2.47 22.15 -21.79
N LEU A 260 -3.29 21.45 -22.59
CA LEU A 260 -2.83 20.62 -23.70
C LEU A 260 -3.15 21.34 -25.01
N ARG A 261 -2.19 21.42 -25.93
CA ARG A 261 -2.35 22.16 -27.19
C ARG A 261 -2.02 21.28 -28.38
N ALA A 262 -2.77 21.44 -29.47
CA ALA A 262 -2.41 20.86 -30.75
C ALA A 262 -1.21 21.62 -31.34
N GLN A 263 -0.26 20.89 -31.90
CA GLN A 263 0.88 21.46 -32.60
C GLN A 263 0.43 21.90 -34.01
N PRO A 264 0.62 23.18 -34.38
CA PRO A 264 0.24 23.66 -35.71
C PRO A 264 0.98 22.90 -36.82
N GLY A 265 0.29 22.62 -37.92
CA GLY A 265 0.89 22.05 -39.14
C GLY A 265 1.11 20.53 -39.13
N THR A 266 0.63 19.80 -38.13
CA THR A 266 0.73 18.32 -38.10
C THR A 266 -0.49 17.65 -38.73
N PRO A 267 -0.31 16.58 -39.53
CA PRO A 267 -1.42 15.85 -40.16
C PRO A 267 -2.31 15.18 -39.10
N PRO A 268 -3.63 15.01 -39.36
CA PRO A 268 -4.55 14.31 -38.47
C PRO A 268 -4.03 12.90 -38.11
N PRO A 269 -4.17 12.43 -36.84
CA PRO A 269 -4.92 13.05 -35.73
C PRO A 269 -4.20 14.21 -35.03
N GLY A 270 -3.02 14.61 -35.51
CA GLY A 270 -2.21 15.70 -34.97
C GLY A 270 -1.17 15.23 -33.96
N THR A 271 -0.25 16.15 -33.63
CA THR A 271 0.64 16.04 -32.47
C THR A 271 0.16 16.99 -31.39
N PHE A 272 0.21 16.57 -30.13
CA PHE A 272 -0.22 17.40 -29.01
C PHE A 272 0.92 17.60 -28.01
N THR A 273 0.99 18.78 -27.42
CA THR A 273 2.03 19.13 -26.45
C THR A 273 1.47 19.92 -25.27
N GLY A 274 2.07 19.75 -24.11
CA GLY A 274 1.79 20.55 -22.93
C GLY A 274 2.93 20.48 -21.92
N GLU A 275 2.91 21.38 -20.95
CA GLU A 275 3.92 21.47 -19.90
C GLU A 275 3.25 21.45 -18.54
N LEU A 276 3.87 20.78 -17.57
CA LEU A 276 3.32 20.57 -16.24
C LEU A 276 4.47 20.53 -15.22
N ALA A 277 4.26 21.17 -14.06
CA ALA A 277 5.18 21.11 -12.92
C ALA A 277 4.68 20.12 -11.87
N LEU A 278 5.54 19.19 -11.45
CA LEU A 278 5.28 18.28 -10.33
C LEU A 278 5.87 18.86 -9.03
N PRO A 279 5.06 19.11 -7.99
CA PRO A 279 5.47 19.85 -6.80
C PRO A 279 6.22 19.01 -5.77
N SER A 280 6.11 17.68 -5.85
CA SER A 280 6.71 16.77 -4.87
C SER A 280 7.31 15.51 -5.50
N PRO A 281 8.37 14.94 -4.89
CA PRO A 281 8.97 13.67 -5.32
C PRO A 281 8.00 12.49 -5.31
N GLY A 282 8.36 11.45 -6.08
CA GLY A 282 7.64 10.19 -6.22
C GLY A 282 6.90 10.07 -7.54
N LEU A 283 6.23 8.93 -7.72
CA LEU A 283 5.45 8.52 -8.87
C LEU A 283 4.13 9.32 -8.96
N TRP A 284 3.98 10.01 -10.08
CA TRP A 284 2.77 10.68 -10.51
C TRP A 284 2.22 10.00 -11.75
N PHE A 285 0.90 9.96 -11.89
CA PHE A 285 0.27 9.51 -13.13
C PHE A 285 -0.10 10.74 -13.95
N VAL A 286 0.60 10.94 -15.07
CA VAL A 286 0.34 12.05 -15.98
C VAL A 286 -0.57 11.56 -17.08
N TYR A 287 -1.69 12.23 -17.27
CA TYR A 287 -2.74 11.96 -18.23
C TYR A 287 -2.79 13.07 -19.27
N ALA A 288 -2.98 12.71 -20.53
CA ALA A 288 -3.42 13.62 -21.58
C ALA A 288 -4.89 13.32 -21.90
N GLN A 289 -5.75 14.33 -21.74
CA GLN A 289 -7.19 14.22 -21.95
C GLN A 289 -7.61 14.90 -23.25
N PHE A 290 -8.47 14.22 -23.99
CA PHE A 290 -9.02 14.65 -25.27
C PHE A 290 -10.54 14.60 -25.20
N ALA A 291 -11.21 15.61 -25.74
CA ALA A 291 -12.65 15.57 -25.97
C ALA A 291 -12.93 15.06 -27.39
N THR A 292 -13.92 14.18 -27.50
CA THR A 292 -14.41 13.63 -28.76
C THR A 292 -15.94 13.59 -28.73
N GLY A 293 -16.62 14.57 -29.34
CA GLY A 293 -18.07 14.71 -29.21
C GLY A 293 -18.51 14.75 -27.74
N GLU A 294 -19.28 13.75 -27.30
CA GLU A 294 -19.79 13.64 -25.91
C GLU A 294 -18.89 12.86 -24.94
N ARG A 295 -17.79 12.25 -25.41
CA ARG A 295 -16.90 11.43 -24.56
C ARG A 295 -15.55 12.10 -24.34
N THR A 296 -14.97 11.88 -23.17
CA THR A 296 -13.58 12.21 -22.87
C THR A 296 -12.74 10.95 -23.02
N LEU A 297 -11.64 11.04 -23.76
CA LEU A 297 -10.63 9.99 -23.86
C LEU A 297 -9.37 10.42 -23.14
N GLU A 298 -8.66 9.49 -22.54
CA GLU A 298 -7.40 9.73 -21.87
C GLU A 298 -6.36 8.66 -22.16
N VAL A 299 -5.10 9.08 -22.12
CA VAL A 299 -3.90 8.23 -22.15
C VAL A 299 -3.00 8.67 -21.00
N TRP A 300 -2.24 7.76 -20.40
CA TRP A 300 -1.43 8.07 -19.23
C TRP A 300 -0.05 7.42 -19.27
N VAL A 301 0.89 8.00 -18.54
CA VAL A 301 2.23 7.46 -18.27
C VAL A 301 2.58 7.72 -16.80
N PRO A 302 3.15 6.74 -16.08
CA PRO A 302 3.67 6.98 -14.74
C PRO A 302 5.03 7.69 -14.84
N VAL A 303 5.21 8.77 -14.08
CA VAL A 303 6.37 9.66 -14.17
C VAL A 303 6.84 10.01 -12.76
N ASP A 304 8.13 9.86 -12.49
CA ASP A 304 8.73 10.40 -11.27
C ASP A 304 9.05 11.90 -11.46
N GLN A 305 8.86 12.70 -10.42
CA GLN A 305 9.21 14.13 -10.43
C GLN A 305 10.70 14.38 -10.76
N GLN A 306 11.59 13.45 -10.42
CA GLN A 306 13.03 13.51 -10.69
C GLN A 306 13.42 12.97 -12.07
N LEU A 307 12.44 12.66 -12.94
CA LEU A 307 12.71 12.20 -14.30
C LEU A 307 13.68 13.15 -15.01
N THR A 308 14.78 12.60 -15.50
CA THR A 308 15.76 13.33 -16.31
C THR A 308 15.81 12.71 -17.70
N GLY A 309 15.47 13.50 -18.73
CA GLY A 309 15.40 13.05 -20.11
C GLY A 309 14.04 12.44 -20.50
N PRO A 310 13.96 11.82 -21.70
CA PRO A 310 12.71 11.34 -22.25
C PRO A 310 12.33 9.94 -21.76
N GLN A 311 11.07 9.77 -21.38
CA GLN A 311 10.40 8.50 -21.18
C GLN A 311 9.24 8.39 -22.16
N SER A 312 9.22 7.36 -22.99
CA SER A 312 8.20 7.19 -24.02
C SER A 312 7.49 5.85 -23.88
N GLN A 313 6.16 5.87 -23.87
CA GLN A 313 5.34 4.65 -23.79
C GLN A 313 4.17 4.70 -24.77
N GLN A 314 3.92 3.58 -25.44
CA GLN A 314 2.69 3.37 -26.19
C GLN A 314 1.63 2.84 -25.24
N ARG A 315 0.47 3.50 -25.20
CA ARG A 315 -0.62 3.16 -24.28
C ARG A 315 -1.96 3.22 -25.00
N ASN A 316 -2.93 2.50 -24.46
CA ASN A 316 -4.30 2.59 -24.95
C ASN A 316 -4.87 3.97 -24.65
N LEU A 317 -5.56 4.52 -25.64
CA LEU A 317 -6.42 5.68 -25.48
C LEU A 317 -7.81 5.15 -25.10
N TYR A 318 -8.32 5.47 -23.91
CA TYR A 318 -9.54 4.89 -23.38
C TYR A 318 -10.48 5.95 -22.80
N GLN A 319 -11.75 5.63 -22.73
CA GLN A 319 -12.74 6.43 -22.02
C GLN A 319 -12.69 6.06 -20.53
N PRO A 320 -12.36 6.99 -19.61
CA PRO A 320 -12.29 6.69 -18.20
C PRO A 320 -13.66 6.30 -17.65
N VAL A 321 -13.69 5.36 -16.71
CA VAL A 321 -14.88 5.07 -15.93
C VAL A 321 -15.08 6.23 -14.95
N THR A 322 -16.02 7.12 -15.23
CA THR A 322 -16.41 8.15 -14.26
C THR A 322 -16.94 7.44 -13.01
N ALA A 323 -16.47 7.83 -11.82
CA ALA A 323 -16.99 7.31 -10.57
C ALA A 323 -18.48 7.66 -10.46
N LEU A 324 -19.33 6.72 -10.87
CA LEU A 324 -20.77 6.80 -10.67
C LEU A 324 -21.04 6.66 -9.18
N THR A 325 -22.02 7.41 -8.67
CA THR A 325 -22.54 7.20 -7.32
C THR A 325 -22.84 5.71 -7.16
N PRO A 326 -22.24 5.01 -6.18
CA PRO A 326 -22.40 3.58 -6.05
C PRO A 326 -23.88 3.25 -5.88
N SER A 327 -24.38 2.29 -6.66
CA SER A 327 -25.77 1.88 -6.56
C SER A 327 -26.05 1.30 -5.16
N PRO A 328 -27.29 1.38 -4.65
CA PRO A 328 -27.63 0.78 -3.36
C PRO A 328 -27.22 -0.71 -3.27
N GLY A 329 -27.32 -1.45 -4.38
CA GLY A 329 -26.86 -2.84 -4.45
C GLY A 329 -25.34 -2.99 -4.27
N GLN A 330 -24.53 -2.09 -4.85
CA GLN A 330 -23.08 -2.08 -4.63
C GLN A 330 -22.72 -1.74 -3.18
N ILE A 331 -23.45 -0.81 -2.55
CA ILE A 331 -23.26 -0.46 -1.12
C ILE A 331 -23.58 -1.66 -0.24
N ILE A 332 -24.71 -2.33 -0.46
CA ILE A 332 -25.12 -3.52 0.28
C ILE A 332 -24.09 -4.64 0.10
N LEU A 333 -23.66 -4.90 -1.14
CA LEU A 333 -22.64 -5.91 -1.41
C LEU A 333 -21.32 -5.58 -0.72
N GLY A 334 -20.87 -4.33 -0.78
CA GLY A 334 -19.69 -3.86 -0.06
C GLY A 334 -19.81 -4.07 1.45
N ALA A 335 -20.96 -3.75 2.04
CA ALA A 335 -21.23 -3.97 3.46
C ALA A 335 -21.21 -5.46 3.82
N VAL A 336 -21.79 -6.33 2.99
CA VAL A 336 -21.77 -7.79 3.18
C VAL A 336 -20.34 -8.31 3.09
N LEU A 337 -19.56 -7.89 2.09
CA LEU A 337 -18.16 -8.29 1.93
C LEU A 337 -17.31 -7.84 3.11
N LEU A 338 -17.53 -6.63 3.63
CA LEU A 338 -16.87 -6.13 4.83
C LEU A 338 -17.26 -6.95 6.07
N ALA A 339 -18.54 -7.29 6.23
CA ALA A 339 -19.02 -8.11 7.34
C ALA A 339 -18.42 -9.53 7.30
N VAL A 340 -18.40 -10.17 6.14
CA VAL A 340 -17.78 -11.50 5.94
C VAL A 340 -16.28 -11.44 6.21
N SER A 341 -15.59 -10.43 5.68
CA SER A 341 -14.16 -10.22 5.91
C SER A 341 -13.83 -10.04 7.39
N THR A 342 -14.65 -9.27 8.11
CA THR A 342 -14.55 -9.07 9.55
C THR A 342 -14.78 -10.37 10.30
N ALA A 343 -15.85 -11.11 9.96
CA ALA A 343 -16.16 -12.39 10.57
C ALA A 343 -15.04 -13.42 10.39
N LEU A 344 -14.46 -13.52 9.20
CA LEU A 344 -13.33 -14.41 8.91
C LEU A 344 -12.09 -14.03 9.71
N THR A 345 -11.77 -12.74 9.80
CA THR A 345 -10.64 -12.24 10.58
C THR A 345 -10.82 -12.54 12.07
N VAL A 346 -12.01 -12.32 12.62
CA VAL A 346 -12.36 -12.66 13.99
C VAL A 346 -12.29 -14.17 14.22
N ALA A 347 -12.82 -14.99 13.32
CA ALA A 347 -12.77 -16.44 13.42
C ALA A 347 -11.33 -16.97 13.41
N ALA A 348 -10.47 -16.45 12.54
CA ALA A 348 -9.04 -16.77 12.51
C ALA A 348 -8.37 -16.41 13.84
N ALA A 349 -8.59 -15.19 14.35
CA ALA A 349 -8.03 -14.73 15.62
C ALA A 349 -8.51 -15.61 16.80
N VAL A 350 -9.80 -15.94 16.87
CA VAL A 350 -10.37 -16.83 17.90
C VAL A 350 -9.74 -18.22 17.81
N THR A 351 -9.55 -18.76 16.60
CA THR A 351 -8.93 -20.08 16.39
C THR A 351 -7.49 -20.11 16.90
N VAL A 352 -6.71 -19.07 16.58
CA VAL A 352 -5.33 -18.90 17.09
C VAL A 352 -5.32 -18.76 18.61
N ALA A 353 -6.21 -17.95 19.17
CA ALA A 353 -6.31 -17.74 20.62
C ALA A 353 -6.70 -19.01 21.38
N ARG A 354 -7.61 -19.83 20.82
CA ARG A 354 -7.97 -21.15 21.37
C ARG A 354 -6.77 -22.10 21.38
N ARG A 355 -6.01 -22.17 20.28
CA ARG A 355 -4.77 -22.97 20.20
C ARG A 355 -3.76 -22.58 21.29
N ARG A 356 -3.60 -21.28 21.57
CA ARG A 356 -2.72 -20.78 22.64
C ARG A 356 -3.07 -21.32 24.03
N ARG A 357 -4.36 -21.52 24.33
CA ARG A 357 -4.82 -22.04 25.64
C ARG A 357 -4.53 -23.53 25.81
N VAL A 358 -4.42 -24.27 24.71
CA VAL A 358 -4.20 -25.72 24.71
C VAL A 358 -2.72 -26.08 24.65
N LEU A 359 -1.87 -25.16 24.17
CA LEU A 359 -0.42 -25.35 24.11
C LEU A 359 0.21 -24.95 25.45
N PRO A 360 0.98 -25.82 26.14
CA PRO A 360 1.76 -25.40 27.29
C PRO A 360 2.74 -24.29 26.87
N PRO A 361 3.05 -23.33 27.76
CA PRO A 361 4.03 -22.28 27.45
C PRO A 361 5.34 -22.95 27.05
N ALA A 362 5.86 -22.59 25.88
CA ALA A 362 7.14 -23.10 25.39
C ALA A 362 8.21 -22.82 26.45
N THR A 363 8.67 -23.87 27.13
CA THR A 363 9.87 -23.85 27.96
C THR A 363 11.05 -23.68 27.03
N THR A 364 11.70 -22.51 27.19
CA THR A 364 13.02 -22.06 26.72
C THR A 364 13.62 -22.73 25.49
#